data_AF-A0A6A2V5Z7-F1
#
_entry.id   AF-A0A6A2V5Z7-F1
#
_cell.length_a   1.000
_cell.length_b   1.000
_cell.length_c   1.000
_cell.angle_alpha   90.00
_cell.angle_beta   90.00
_cell.angle_gamma   90.00
#
_symmetry.space_group_name_H-M   'P 1'
#
loop_
_entity.id
_entity.type
_entity.pdbx_description
1 polymer ?
#
loop_
_entity_poly.entity_id
_entity_poly.type
_entity_poly.pdbx_seq_one_letter_code
_entity_poly.pdbx_strand_id
1 'polypeptide(L)'
;MCKMEITIAIEYKRSRTWGYIPHATVRATVRNKDNCVIARDMSTGSASGCGYDKTSAATCYAFDDNKVLQTFALWKDFKPTEYAHARDYGYEYAFDGCGMSALTGLMRANRFEKHEIWDKDGDITAIVYTRDDLPESFTKLV
;
A
#
# COMPACT_ATOMS: atom_id res chain seq x y z
N MET A 1 -20.50 -8.40 -0.37
CA MET A 1 -19.25 -7.93 0.25
C MET A 1 -18.51 -7.08 -0.76
N CYS A 2 -17.68 -6.16 -0.28
CA CYS A 2 -17.00 -5.19 -1.14
C CYS A 2 -15.55 -5.62 -1.35
N LYS A 3 -15.01 -5.24 -2.51
CA LYS A 3 -13.65 -5.58 -2.92
C LYS A 3 -12.75 -4.36 -2.81
N MET A 4 -11.58 -4.52 -2.23
CA MET A 4 -10.50 -3.55 -2.29
C MET A 4 -9.30 -4.14 -3.01
N GLU A 5 -8.70 -3.33 -3.85
CA GLU A 5 -7.49 -3.64 -4.59
C GLU A 5 -6.49 -2.51 -4.40
N ILE A 6 -5.25 -2.87 -4.05
CA ILE A 6 -4.12 -1.96 -3.88
C ILE A 6 -3.06 -2.40 -4.89
N THR A 7 -2.75 -1.56 -5.86
CA THR A 7 -1.66 -1.78 -6.82
C THR A 7 -0.47 -0.90 -6.48
N ILE A 8 0.73 -1.48 -6.46
CA ILE A 8 1.99 -0.81 -6.17
C ILE A 8 2.91 -1.05 -7.37
N ALA A 9 3.20 0.00 -8.13
CA ALA A 9 4.18 -0.04 -9.22
C ALA A 9 5.42 0.74 -8.78
N ILE A 10 6.62 0.24 -9.10
CA ILE A 10 7.88 0.86 -8.69
C ILE A 10 8.74 1.10 -9.92
N GLU A 11 9.11 2.37 -10.12
CA GLU A 11 10.06 2.78 -11.16
C GLU A 11 11.37 3.24 -10.50
N TYR A 12 12.52 2.80 -11.03
CA TYR A 12 13.82 3.23 -10.53
C TYR A 12 14.40 4.35 -11.39
N LYS A 13 14.60 5.54 -10.81
CA LYS A 13 15.20 6.69 -11.49
C LYS A 13 16.64 6.90 -11.03
N ARG A 14 17.55 7.12 -11.98
CA ARG A 14 18.98 7.29 -11.69
C ARG A 14 19.27 8.67 -11.10
N SER A 15 19.83 8.70 -9.90
CA SER A 15 20.43 9.85 -9.24
C SER A 15 21.96 9.77 -9.30
N ARG A 16 22.61 10.92 -9.49
CA ARG A 16 24.08 11.01 -9.48
C ARG A 16 24.67 10.72 -8.09
N THR A 17 23.96 11.12 -7.04
CA THR A 17 24.44 11.01 -5.65
C THR A 17 24.03 9.68 -5.02
N TRP A 18 22.82 9.19 -5.31
CA TRP A 18 22.20 8.11 -4.55
C TRP A 18 21.97 6.81 -5.35
N GLY A 19 22.51 6.74 -6.57
CA GLY A 19 22.27 5.63 -7.48
C GLY A 19 20.81 5.57 -7.92
N TYR A 20 20.25 4.37 -8.06
CA TYR A 20 18.84 4.20 -8.41
C TYR A 20 17.92 4.48 -7.21
N ILE A 21 16.99 5.41 -7.41
CA ILE A 21 15.98 5.82 -6.43
C ILE A 21 14.63 5.23 -6.85
N PRO A 22 13.93 4.49 -5.97
CA PRO A 22 12.59 4.02 -6.26
C PRO A 22 11.59 5.17 -6.22
N HIS A 23 10.68 5.17 -7.18
CA HIS A 23 9.47 5.97 -7.24
C HIS A 23 8.29 5.01 -7.23
N ALA A 24 7.63 4.90 -6.08
CA ALA A 24 6.44 4.08 -5.94
C ALA A 24 5.20 4.87 -6.39
N THR A 25 4.34 4.23 -7.18
CA THR A 25 2.99 4.69 -7.47
C THR A 25 2.02 3.69 -6.85
N VAL A 26 1.16 4.17 -5.95
CA VAL A 26 0.18 3.35 -5.25
C VAL A 26 -1.21 3.76 -5.67
N ARG A 27 -2.02 2.79 -6.07
CA ARG A 27 -3.43 2.98 -6.40
C ARG A 27 -4.27 2.08 -5.51
N ALA A 28 -5.20 2.67 -4.78
CA ALA A 28 -6.19 1.95 -4.01
C ALA A 28 -7.57 2.13 -4.65
N THR A 29 -8.32 1.05 -4.83
CA THR A 29 -9.67 1.06 -5.41
C THR A 29 -10.59 0.20 -4.56
N VAL A 30 -11.76 0.73 -4.20
CA VAL A 30 -12.83 0.00 -3.51
C VAL A 30 -14.03 -0.12 -4.45
N ARG A 31 -14.55 -1.34 -4.58
CA ARG A 31 -15.73 -1.67 -5.37
C ARG A 31 -16.80 -2.28 -4.50
N ASN A 32 -18.05 -1.92 -4.76
CA ASN A 32 -19.19 -2.54 -4.09
C ASN A 32 -19.49 -3.93 -4.68
N LYS A 33 -20.53 -4.59 -4.14
CA LYS A 33 -21.01 -5.91 -4.60
C LYS A 33 -21.45 -5.94 -6.08
N ASP A 34 -21.85 -4.80 -6.62
CA ASP A 34 -22.28 -4.62 -8.01
C ASP A 34 -21.09 -4.27 -8.94
N ASN A 35 -19.86 -4.39 -8.42
CA ASN A 35 -18.60 -4.09 -9.09
C ASN A 35 -18.40 -2.60 -9.47
N CYS A 36 -19.25 -1.70 -8.94
CA CYS A 36 -19.12 -0.25 -9.10
C CYS A 36 -17.99 0.28 -8.22
N VAL A 37 -17.13 1.13 -8.78
CA VAL A 37 -16.11 1.85 -8.00
C VAL A 37 -16.80 2.87 -7.10
N ILE A 38 -16.61 2.75 -5.79
CA ILE A 38 -17.18 3.67 -4.80
C ILE A 38 -16.11 4.59 -4.19
N ALA A 39 -14.85 4.16 -4.18
CA ALA A 39 -13.73 4.99 -3.78
C ALA A 39 -12.49 4.59 -4.57
N ARG A 40 -11.65 5.58 -4.86
CA ARG A 40 -10.37 5.40 -5.53
C ARG A 40 -9.46 6.55 -5.20
N ASP A 41 -8.19 6.24 -4.96
CA ASP A 41 -7.16 7.25 -4.86
C ASP A 41 -5.83 6.73 -5.41
N MET A 42 -4.96 7.65 -5.80
CA MET A 42 -3.64 7.38 -6.34
C MET A 42 -2.63 8.36 -5.76
N SER A 43 -1.54 7.83 -5.27
CA SER A 43 -0.48 8.57 -4.58
C SER A 43 0.89 8.08 -5.06
N THR A 44 1.92 8.85 -4.75
CA THR A 44 3.29 8.55 -5.14
C THR A 44 4.25 8.84 -4.01
N GLY A 45 5.34 8.09 -3.93
CA GLY A 45 6.41 8.33 -2.97
C GLY A 45 7.77 8.00 -3.55
N SER A 46 8.81 8.61 -2.99
CA SER A 46 10.20 8.35 -3.39
C SER A 46 11.11 8.47 -2.18
N ALA A 47 12.16 7.66 -2.13
CA ALA A 47 13.09 7.66 -1.01
C ALA A 47 14.55 7.63 -1.48
N SER A 48 15.37 8.53 -0.93
CA SER A 48 16.78 8.70 -1.28
C SER A 48 17.69 8.54 -0.06
N GLY A 49 18.99 8.32 -0.26
CA GLY A 49 19.94 8.04 0.84
C GLY A 49 20.50 6.63 0.80
N CYS A 50 21.01 6.13 1.94
CA CYS A 50 21.60 4.80 2.11
C CYS A 50 21.31 4.21 3.50
N GLY A 51 21.49 2.89 3.64
CA GLY A 51 21.38 2.19 4.94
C GLY A 51 20.01 1.62 5.29
N TYR A 52 19.05 1.66 4.37
CA TYR A 52 17.68 1.15 4.57
C TYR A 52 17.07 0.68 3.24
N ASP A 53 15.93 -0.03 3.31
CA ASP A 53 15.20 -0.45 2.12
C ASP A 53 14.39 0.71 1.51
N LYS A 54 14.94 1.36 0.48
CA LYS A 54 14.33 2.55 -0.14
C LYS A 54 12.96 2.26 -0.77
N THR A 55 12.71 1.03 -1.17
CA THR A 55 11.47 0.65 -1.87
C THR A 55 10.29 0.63 -0.90
N SER A 56 10.47 0.03 0.28
CA SER A 56 9.48 0.09 1.36
C SER A 56 9.28 1.52 1.86
N ALA A 57 10.34 2.32 2.00
CA ALA A 57 10.22 3.73 2.34
C ALA A 57 9.38 4.54 1.34
N ALA A 58 9.72 4.47 0.05
CA ALA A 58 8.97 5.14 -1.01
C ALA A 58 7.50 4.69 -1.05
N THR A 59 7.26 3.40 -0.79
CA THR A 59 5.90 2.86 -0.72
C THR A 59 5.17 3.34 0.52
N CYS A 60 5.83 3.45 1.69
CA CYS A 60 5.23 3.96 2.93
C CYS A 60 4.73 5.39 2.73
N TYR A 61 5.56 6.27 2.17
CA TYR A 61 5.16 7.64 1.87
C TYR A 61 3.96 7.70 0.92
N ALA A 62 3.93 6.85 -0.11
CA ALA A 62 2.77 6.76 -0.98
C ALA A 62 1.52 6.25 -0.24
N PHE A 63 1.66 5.31 0.70
CA PHE A 63 0.55 4.81 1.51
C PHE A 63 -0.01 5.90 2.43
N ASP A 64 0.87 6.63 3.11
CA ASP A 64 0.49 7.70 4.02
C ASP A 64 -0.18 8.88 3.31
N ASP A 65 0.11 9.12 2.02
CA ASP A 65 -0.56 10.14 1.21
C ASP A 65 -1.86 9.67 0.52
N ASN A 66 -2.19 8.37 0.59
CA ASN A 66 -3.36 7.81 -0.08
C ASN A 66 -4.60 7.83 0.82
N LYS A 67 -5.64 8.60 0.47
CA LYS A 67 -6.83 8.79 1.32
C LYS A 67 -7.60 7.50 1.58
N VAL A 68 -7.67 6.59 0.60
CA VAL A 68 -8.35 5.31 0.81
C VAL A 68 -7.58 4.43 1.79
N LEU A 69 -6.24 4.47 1.75
CA LEU A 69 -5.39 3.72 2.67
C LEU A 69 -5.35 4.36 4.05
N GLN A 70 -5.35 5.68 4.16
CA GLN A 70 -5.58 6.39 5.42
C GLN A 70 -6.90 5.94 6.05
N THR A 71 -8.02 6.01 5.32
CA THR A 71 -9.32 5.52 5.82
C THR A 71 -9.25 4.05 6.25
N PHE A 72 -8.48 3.22 5.54
CA PHE A 72 -8.25 1.83 5.92
C PHE A 72 -7.49 1.69 7.25
N ALA A 73 -6.44 2.49 7.48
CA ALA A 73 -5.68 2.49 8.73
C ALA A 73 -6.46 3.06 9.93
N LEU A 74 -7.45 3.92 9.67
CA LEU A 74 -8.36 4.46 10.69
C LEU A 74 -9.58 3.57 10.98
N TRP A 75 -9.77 2.53 10.17
CA TRP A 75 -10.93 1.64 10.33
C TRP A 75 -10.80 0.80 11.61
N LYS A 76 -11.89 0.73 12.39
CA LYS A 76 -11.91 0.02 13.69
C LYS A 76 -11.45 -1.44 13.67
N ASP A 77 -11.61 -2.12 12.54
CA ASP A 77 -11.27 -3.54 12.39
C ASP A 77 -9.88 -3.74 11.76
N PHE A 78 -9.15 -2.65 11.49
CA PHE A 78 -7.75 -2.67 11.07
C PHE A 78 -6.91 -3.46 12.08
N LYS A 79 -6.07 -4.36 11.57
CA LYS A 79 -5.18 -5.18 12.38
C LYS A 79 -3.76 -4.63 12.26
N PRO A 80 -3.30 -3.81 13.23
CA PRO A 80 -1.94 -3.30 13.19
C PRO A 80 -0.94 -4.43 13.40
N THR A 81 0.27 -4.21 12.89
CA THR A 81 1.48 -4.95 13.27
C THR A 81 2.46 -3.95 13.90
N GLU A 82 3.69 -4.36 14.20
CA GLU A 82 4.76 -3.43 14.61
C GLU A 82 5.06 -2.35 13.55
N TYR A 83 4.60 -2.53 12.30
CA TYR A 83 4.77 -1.60 11.18
C TYR A 83 3.59 -0.64 10.99
N ALA A 84 2.77 -0.44 12.03
CA ALA A 84 1.75 0.59 12.08
C ALA A 84 1.75 1.24 13.47
N HIS A 85 1.91 2.56 13.52
CA HIS A 85 1.98 3.29 14.78
C HIS A 85 0.62 3.77 15.22
N ALA A 86 0.27 3.55 16.49
CA ALA A 86 -0.96 4.05 17.07
C ALA A 86 -0.95 5.59 17.15
N ARG A 87 -2.09 6.19 16.83
CA ARG A 87 -2.42 7.60 16.99
C ARG A 87 -3.72 7.71 17.79
N ASP A 88 -4.05 8.91 18.26
CA ASP A 88 -5.29 9.15 19.04
C ASP A 88 -6.57 8.81 18.27
N TYR A 89 -6.48 8.72 16.94
CA TYR A 89 -7.61 8.55 16.02
C TYR A 89 -7.51 7.27 15.16
N GLY A 90 -6.50 6.42 15.36
CA GLY A 90 -6.32 5.19 14.58
C GLY A 90 -4.85 4.80 14.42
N TYR A 91 -4.44 4.43 13.21
CA TYR A 91 -3.05 4.04 12.90
C TYR A 91 -2.48 4.83 11.72
N GLU A 92 -1.16 4.91 11.70
CA GLU A 92 -0.36 5.42 10.58
C GLU A 92 0.63 4.33 10.13
N TYR A 93 0.96 4.28 8.83
CA TYR A 93 1.87 3.26 8.32
C TYR A 93 3.30 3.58 8.76
N ALA A 94 4.05 2.54 9.16
CA ALA A 94 5.39 2.68 9.73
C ALA A 94 6.35 1.58 9.27
N PHE A 95 6.14 1.02 8.08
CA PHE A 95 7.07 0.04 7.48
C PHE A 95 8.26 0.70 6.78
N ASP A 96 8.41 2.02 6.89
CA ASP A 96 9.47 2.82 6.27
C ASP A 96 10.86 2.20 6.51
N GLY A 97 11.53 1.80 5.42
CA GLY A 97 12.88 1.25 5.43
C GLY A 97 13.03 -0.17 5.98
N CYS A 98 11.95 -0.82 6.40
CA CYS A 98 11.94 -2.15 7.02
C CYS A 98 11.89 -3.31 6.00
N GLY A 99 11.75 -3.00 4.72
CA GLY A 99 11.63 -3.98 3.63
C GLY A 99 10.17 -4.29 3.28
N MET A 100 9.93 -4.71 2.03
CA MET A 100 8.58 -4.99 1.53
C MET A 100 7.88 -6.20 2.20
N SER A 101 8.64 -7.04 2.91
CA SER A 101 8.09 -8.09 3.77
C SER A 101 7.27 -7.52 4.94
N ALA A 102 7.65 -6.36 5.48
CA ALA A 102 6.91 -5.66 6.53
C ALA A 102 5.50 -5.26 6.05
N LEU A 103 5.42 -4.64 4.87
CA LEU A 103 4.14 -4.35 4.20
C LEU A 103 3.36 -5.64 3.93
N THR A 104 4.01 -6.69 3.43
CA THR A 104 3.35 -7.98 3.15
C THR A 104 2.75 -8.57 4.42
N GLY A 105 3.45 -8.50 5.56
CA GLY A 105 2.96 -8.93 6.86
C GLY A 105 1.74 -8.14 7.32
N LEU A 106 1.79 -6.81 7.20
CA LEU A 106 0.67 -5.93 7.53
C LEU A 106 -0.57 -6.20 6.68
N MET A 107 -0.40 -6.36 5.37
CA MET A 107 -1.49 -6.67 4.44
C MET A 107 -2.12 -8.03 4.75
N ARG A 108 -1.31 -9.05 5.04
CA ARG A 108 -1.79 -10.38 5.44
C ARG A 108 -2.54 -10.38 6.78
N ALA A 109 -2.05 -9.64 7.77
CA ALA A 109 -2.77 -9.46 9.04
C ALA A 109 -4.17 -8.86 8.83
N ASN A 110 -4.29 -8.04 7.77
CA ASN A 110 -5.53 -7.43 7.31
C ASN A 110 -6.28 -8.25 6.24
N ARG A 111 -5.92 -9.53 6.07
CA ARG A 111 -6.59 -10.51 5.19
C ARG A 111 -6.54 -10.15 3.70
N PHE A 112 -5.54 -9.38 3.28
CA PHE A 112 -5.26 -9.22 1.87
C PHE A 112 -4.45 -10.40 1.33
N GLU A 113 -4.78 -10.80 0.11
CA GLU A 113 -3.98 -11.71 -0.71
C GLU A 113 -3.01 -10.91 -1.57
N LYS A 114 -1.79 -11.43 -1.75
CA LYS A 114 -0.75 -10.78 -2.56
C LYS A 114 -0.66 -11.49 -3.91
N HIS A 115 -0.61 -10.70 -4.97
CA HIS A 115 -0.29 -11.12 -6.33
C HIS A 115 0.86 -10.27 -6.87
N GLU A 116 1.67 -10.85 -7.74
CA GLU A 116 2.76 -10.15 -8.42
C GLU A 116 2.45 -10.15 -9.92
N ILE A 117 2.61 -8.99 -10.55
CA ILE A 117 2.50 -8.83 -11.99
C ILE A 117 3.92 -8.84 -12.54
N TRP A 118 4.17 -9.80 -13.44
CA TRP A 118 5.46 -10.03 -14.07
C TRP A 118 5.40 -9.55 -15.51
N ASP A 119 6.47 -8.95 -16.00
CA ASP A 119 6.62 -8.74 -17.44
C ASP A 119 7.10 -10.02 -18.14
N LYS A 120 7.26 -9.90 -19.47
CA LYS A 120 7.72 -10.99 -20.34
C LYS A 120 9.16 -11.44 -20.05
N ASP A 121 9.95 -10.58 -19.39
CA ASP A 121 11.37 -10.80 -19.12
C ASP A 121 11.55 -11.43 -17.72
N GLY A 122 10.47 -11.59 -16.97
CA GLY A 122 10.45 -12.22 -15.66
C GLY A 122 10.74 -11.24 -14.52
N ASP A 123 10.57 -9.94 -14.76
CA ASP A 123 10.71 -8.90 -13.73
C ASP A 123 9.34 -8.50 -13.17
N ILE A 124 9.28 -8.25 -11.86
CA ILE A 124 8.06 -7.76 -11.20
C ILE A 124 7.83 -6.30 -11.58
N THR A 125 6.72 -6.02 -12.26
CA THR A 125 6.28 -4.67 -12.65
C THR A 125 5.33 -4.05 -11.65
N ALA A 126 4.56 -4.87 -10.93
CA ALA A 126 3.69 -4.40 -9.86
C ALA A 126 3.41 -5.48 -8.82
N ILE A 127 3.15 -5.04 -7.59
CA ILE A 127 2.58 -5.85 -6.51
C ILE A 127 1.12 -5.44 -6.34
N VAL A 128 0.22 -6.42 -6.27
CA VAL A 128 -1.21 -6.19 -6.06
C VAL A 128 -1.65 -6.88 -4.78
N TYR A 129 -2.36 -6.15 -3.92
CA TYR A 129 -3.05 -6.70 -2.77
C TYR A 129 -4.56 -6.64 -2.99
N THR A 130 -5.26 -7.75 -2.80
CA THR A 130 -6.72 -7.84 -2.97
C THR A 130 -7.38 -8.33 -1.69
N ARG A 131 -8.56 -7.78 -1.39
CA ARG A 131 -9.43 -8.27 -0.33
C ARG A 131 -10.88 -8.15 -0.79
N ASP A 132 -11.58 -9.28 -0.88
CA ASP A 132 -12.90 -9.37 -1.52
C ASP A 132 -14.07 -9.44 -0.50
N ASP A 133 -13.76 -9.35 0.79
CA ASP A 133 -14.70 -9.55 1.89
C ASP A 133 -14.86 -8.33 2.81
N LEU A 134 -14.57 -7.13 2.31
CA LEU A 134 -14.75 -5.93 3.13
C LEU A 134 -16.23 -5.73 3.48
N PRO A 135 -16.54 -5.49 4.76
CA PRO A 135 -17.92 -5.30 5.20
C PRO A 135 -18.44 -3.94 4.75
N GLU A 136 -19.78 -3.83 4.63
CA GLU A 136 -20.43 -2.56 4.24
C GLU A 136 -20.12 -1.41 5.22
N SER A 137 -19.78 -1.73 6.48
CA SER A 137 -19.34 -0.74 7.46
C SER A 137 -18.08 0.02 7.03
N PHE A 138 -17.15 -0.63 6.34
CA PHE A 138 -15.99 0.04 5.76
C PHE A 138 -16.38 0.92 4.58
N THR A 139 -17.29 0.44 3.72
CA THR A 139 -17.69 1.20 2.53
C THR A 139 -18.44 2.50 2.82
N LYS A 140 -18.97 2.67 4.03
CA LYS A 140 -19.57 3.94 4.48
C LYS A 140 -18.53 4.99 4.91
N LEU A 141 -17.26 4.60 5.02
CA LEU A 141 -16.15 5.47 5.44
C LEU A 141 -15.35 6.04 4.25
N VAL A 142 -15.48 5.43 3.07
CA VAL A 142 -14.69 5.77 1.86
C VAL A 142 -15.49 6.56 0.85
#